data_AF-A0A1T5HS84-F1
#
_entry.id   AF-A0A1T5HS84-F1
#
_cell.length_a   1.000
_cell.length_b   1.000
_cell.length_c   1.000
_cell.angle_alpha   90.00
_cell.angle_beta   90.00
_cell.angle_gamma   90.00
#
_symmetry.space_group_name_H-M   'P 1'
#
loop_
_entity.id
_entity.type
_entity.pdbx_description
1 polymer ?
#
loop_
_entity_poly.entity_id
_entity_poly.type
_entity_poly.pdbx_seq_one_letter_code
_entity_poly.pdbx_strand_id
1 'polypeptide(L)'
;MGDGPFYLHYKPIHLCYFEIPKTIKQFYLTRNVLLDNGKNPTTGVATIAKKEIAPGTIIDKGIGSFFVRGEVVELEGNETMVPIGLMEQVHIKRKLEPGQMVTFDDVEVPESMALKAWNETMAARAIITARF
;
A
#
# COMPACT_ATOMS: atom_id res chain seq x y z
N MET A 1 -9.77 31.78 11.53
CA MET A 1 -9.64 31.49 10.08
C MET A 1 -9.17 32.79 9.44
N GLY A 2 -8.14 32.75 8.59
CA GLY A 2 -7.48 33.93 7.99
C GLY A 2 -8.26 34.53 6.81
N ASP A 3 -7.55 35.15 5.86
CA ASP A 3 -8.18 36.00 4.83
C ASP A 3 -8.79 35.24 3.63
N GLY A 4 -8.74 33.91 3.61
CA GLY A 4 -9.29 33.08 2.53
C GLY A 4 -8.48 33.15 1.21
N PRO A 5 -9.00 32.60 0.10
CA PRO A 5 -10.19 31.75 -0.02
C PRO A 5 -9.99 30.31 0.51
N PHE A 6 -8.77 29.97 0.90
CA PHE A 6 -8.41 28.67 1.47
C PHE A 6 -8.23 28.78 2.98
N TYR A 7 -8.77 27.80 3.70
CA TYR A 7 -8.71 27.76 5.15
C TYR A 7 -8.11 26.45 5.63
N LEU A 8 -7.23 26.54 6.61
CA LEU A 8 -6.64 25.37 7.26
C LEU A 8 -7.62 24.82 8.32
N HIS A 9 -8.14 23.62 8.09
CA HIS A 9 -8.75 22.82 9.14
C HIS A 9 -7.66 21.99 9.81
N TYR A 10 -7.34 22.31 11.06
CA TYR A 10 -6.25 21.69 11.79
C TYR A 10 -6.77 20.95 13.02
N LYS A 11 -6.43 19.65 13.13
CA LYS A 11 -6.61 18.86 14.34
C LYS A 11 -5.22 18.66 14.98
N PRO A 12 -4.89 19.35 16.09
CA PRO A 12 -3.53 19.37 16.63
C PRO A 12 -3.06 18.04 17.25
N ILE A 13 -3.96 17.08 17.41
CA ILE A 13 -3.71 15.85 18.15
C ILE A 13 -4.39 14.68 17.43
N HIS A 14 -3.65 13.59 17.25
CA HIS A 14 -4.17 12.27 16.90
C HIS A 14 -3.69 11.27 17.95
N LEU A 15 -4.62 10.67 18.69
CA LEU A 15 -4.28 9.75 19.80
C LEU A 15 -4.11 8.29 19.35
N CYS A 16 -4.01 8.04 18.04
CA CYS A 16 -3.81 6.73 17.44
C CYS A 16 -4.75 5.67 18.04
N TYR A 17 -4.19 4.73 18.81
CA TYR A 17 -4.90 3.60 19.40
C TYR A 17 -6.01 4.01 20.39
N PHE A 18 -5.90 5.17 21.05
CA PHE A 18 -6.95 5.65 21.97
C PHE A 18 -8.21 6.15 21.24
N GLU A 19 -8.14 6.39 19.93
CA GLU A 19 -9.31 6.80 19.13
C GLU A 19 -10.12 5.60 18.60
N ILE A 20 -9.55 4.39 18.60
CA ILE A 20 -10.19 3.17 18.07
C ILE A 20 -11.56 2.88 18.71
N PRO A 21 -11.75 2.96 20.05
CA PRO A 21 -13.04 2.70 20.67
C PRO A 21 -14.17 3.62 20.17
N LYS A 22 -13.83 4.85 19.76
CA LYS A 22 -14.79 5.79 19.18
C LYS A 22 -15.34 5.27 17.85
N THR A 23 -14.47 4.78 16.97
CA THR A 23 -14.86 4.19 15.68
C THR A 23 -15.71 2.95 15.88
N ILE A 24 -15.33 2.06 16.81
CA ILE A 24 -16.11 0.85 17.13
C ILE A 24 -17.52 1.22 17.60
N LYS A 25 -17.64 2.14 18.57
CA LYS A 25 -18.94 2.62 19.06
C LYS A 25 -19.77 3.24 17.95
N GLN A 26 -19.17 4.08 17.10
CA GLN A 26 -19.86 4.74 15.99
C GLN A 26 -20.38 3.72 14.96
N PHE A 27 -19.57 2.72 14.61
CA PHE A 27 -20.00 1.65 13.71
C PHE A 27 -21.12 0.80 14.33
N TYR A 28 -21.04 0.47 15.62
CA TYR A 28 -22.11 -0.28 16.30
C TYR A 28 -23.46 0.45 16.25
N LEU A 29 -23.45 1.76 16.47
CA LEU A 29 -24.66 2.58 16.51
C LEU A 29 -25.23 2.90 15.12
N THR A 30 -24.36 3.18 14.15
CA THR A 30 -24.79 3.73 12.85
C THR A 30 -24.69 2.74 11.70
N ARG A 31 -23.92 1.65 11.87
CA ARG A 31 -23.53 0.72 10.79
C ARG A 31 -22.80 1.37 9.61
N ASN A 32 -22.31 2.59 9.79
CA ASN A 32 -21.57 3.32 8.77
C ASN A 32 -20.07 3.09 8.93
N VAL A 33 -19.43 2.71 7.82
CA VAL A 33 -17.97 2.59 7.71
C VAL A 33 -17.36 3.99 7.79
N LEU A 34 -16.33 4.16 8.65
CA LEU A 34 -15.66 5.45 8.80
C LEU A 34 -14.69 5.72 7.64
N LEU A 35 -13.91 4.71 7.26
CA LEU A 35 -12.91 4.79 6.18
C LEU A 35 -12.75 3.40 5.57
N ASP A 36 -12.80 3.32 4.24
CA ASP A 36 -12.41 2.15 3.44
C ASP A 36 -11.67 2.61 2.17
N ASN A 37 -11.17 1.64 1.40
CA ASN A 37 -10.47 1.90 0.13
C ASN A 37 -11.43 1.96 -1.08
N GLY A 38 -12.74 1.97 -0.83
CA GLY A 38 -13.77 1.80 -1.86
C GLY A 38 -13.66 0.48 -2.63
N LYS A 39 -14.40 0.39 -3.74
CA LYS A 39 -14.33 -0.75 -4.68
C LYS A 39 -13.26 -0.60 -5.75
N ASN A 40 -12.69 0.61 -5.90
CA ASN A 40 -11.78 0.95 -6.98
C ASN A 40 -10.64 1.86 -6.48
N PRO A 41 -9.70 1.35 -5.67
CA PRO A 41 -8.65 2.18 -5.06
C PRO A 41 -7.71 2.74 -6.13
N THR A 42 -7.53 4.06 -6.21
CA THR A 42 -6.72 4.69 -7.28
C THR A 42 -5.23 4.75 -7.01
N THR A 43 -4.82 4.61 -5.75
CA THR A 43 -3.43 4.70 -5.32
C THR A 43 -3.02 3.46 -4.53
N GLY A 44 -1.72 3.15 -4.58
CA GLY A 44 -1.11 2.10 -3.78
C GLY A 44 0.27 2.53 -3.30
N VAL A 45 0.90 1.70 -2.48
CA VAL A 45 2.24 1.97 -1.95
C VAL A 45 3.23 0.98 -2.57
N ALA A 46 3.93 1.42 -3.60
CA ALA A 46 4.96 0.65 -4.29
C ALA A 46 6.16 0.38 -3.39
N THR A 47 6.87 -0.71 -3.67
CA THR A 47 8.16 -1.02 -3.05
C THR A 47 9.29 -0.38 -3.84
N ILE A 48 10.11 0.43 -3.18
CA ILE A 48 11.31 1.04 -3.76
C ILE A 48 12.56 0.49 -3.07
N ALA A 49 13.52 0.01 -3.84
CA ALA A 49 14.81 -0.42 -3.32
C ALA A 49 15.61 0.76 -2.74
N LYS A 50 16.16 0.61 -1.54
CA LYS A 50 16.98 1.63 -0.87
C LYS A 50 18.45 1.54 -1.23
N LYS A 51 18.88 0.37 -1.70
CA LYS A 51 20.25 0.03 -2.05
C LYS A 51 20.25 -1.05 -3.12
N GLU A 52 21.42 -1.38 -3.62
CA GLU A 52 21.60 -2.56 -4.46
C GLU A 52 21.18 -3.84 -3.71
N ILE A 53 20.38 -4.69 -4.36
CA ILE A 53 19.97 -5.99 -3.82
C ILE A 53 20.27 -7.07 -4.85
N ALA A 54 21.08 -8.05 -4.44
CA ALA A 54 21.49 -9.14 -5.31
C ALA A 54 20.37 -10.18 -5.50
N PRO A 55 20.30 -10.84 -6.68
CA PRO A 55 19.52 -12.06 -6.85
C PRO A 55 19.84 -13.10 -5.77
N GLY A 56 18.84 -13.87 -5.35
CA GLY A 56 19.00 -14.86 -4.27
C GLY A 56 18.81 -14.29 -2.86
N THR A 57 18.77 -12.96 -2.71
CA THR A 57 18.53 -12.33 -1.40
C THR A 57 17.11 -12.61 -0.94
N ILE A 58 16.95 -12.94 0.34
CA ILE A 58 15.63 -13.04 0.98
C ILE A 58 15.42 -11.78 1.82
N ILE A 59 14.35 -11.04 1.54
CA ILE A 59 13.88 -9.94 2.36
C ILE A 59 12.94 -10.51 3.40
N ASP A 60 13.44 -10.68 4.63
CA ASP A 60 12.67 -11.12 5.79
C ASP A 60 11.45 -10.21 6.04
N LYS A 61 11.69 -8.90 6.02
CA LYS A 61 10.67 -7.86 6.18
C LYS A 61 10.98 -6.61 5.36
N GLY A 62 9.98 -6.05 4.71
CA GLY A 62 10.08 -4.84 3.89
C GLY A 62 9.85 -3.58 4.70
N ILE A 63 8.66 -3.45 5.32
CA ILE A 63 8.30 -2.26 6.10
C ILE A 63 9.23 -2.12 7.31
N GLY A 64 9.89 -0.96 7.41
CA GLY A 64 10.82 -0.66 8.50
C GLY A 64 12.22 -1.28 8.33
N SER A 65 12.56 -1.82 7.16
CA SER A 65 13.86 -2.46 6.93
C SER A 65 14.88 -1.57 6.21
N PHE A 66 16.07 -2.15 6.00
CA PHE A 66 17.18 -1.48 5.31
C PHE A 66 17.19 -1.72 3.80
N PHE A 67 16.41 -2.68 3.29
CA PHE A 67 16.44 -3.06 1.89
C PHE A 67 15.50 -2.20 1.03
N VAL A 68 14.30 -1.90 1.54
CA VAL A 68 13.24 -1.26 0.75
C VAL A 68 12.47 -0.21 1.56
N ARG A 69 11.74 0.66 0.87
CA ARG A 69 10.79 1.62 1.44
C ARG A 69 9.50 1.65 0.61
N GLY A 70 8.43 2.18 1.19
CA GLY A 70 7.19 2.46 0.47
C GLY A 70 7.22 3.82 -0.22
N GLU A 71 6.59 3.93 -1.39
CA GLU A 71 6.28 5.20 -2.05
C GLU A 71 4.87 5.15 -2.62
N VAL A 72 4.08 6.22 -2.44
CA VAL A 72 2.73 6.28 -3.00
C VAL A 72 2.80 6.46 -4.50
N VAL A 73 2.04 5.67 -5.24
CA VAL A 73 1.90 5.80 -6.69
C VAL A 73 0.44 5.66 -7.10
N GLU A 74 0.11 6.18 -8.27
CA GLU A 74 -1.14 5.84 -8.95
C GLU A 74 -1.07 4.40 -9.41
N LEU A 75 -2.17 3.65 -9.25
CA LEU A 75 -2.23 2.26 -9.66
C LEU A 75 -2.34 2.10 -11.18
N GLU A 76 -2.88 3.11 -11.85
CA GLU A 76 -2.92 3.17 -13.31
C GLU A 76 -1.50 3.29 -13.87
N GLY A 77 -1.11 2.36 -14.74
CA GLY A 77 0.23 2.27 -15.30
C GLY A 77 1.30 1.67 -14.38
N ASN A 78 0.94 1.27 -13.15
CA ASN A 78 1.83 0.63 -12.19
C ASN A 78 1.27 -0.72 -11.69
N GLU A 79 0.50 -1.42 -12.52
CA GLU A 79 -0.22 -2.64 -12.13
C GLU A 79 0.72 -3.80 -11.75
N THR A 80 1.96 -3.78 -12.24
CA THR A 80 2.98 -4.80 -11.98
C THR A 80 3.85 -4.51 -10.75
N MET A 81 3.65 -3.37 -10.09
CA MET A 81 4.40 -3.02 -8.87
C MET A 81 4.12 -4.04 -7.76
N VAL A 82 5.10 -4.26 -6.89
CA VAL A 82 4.88 -5.02 -5.65
C VAL A 82 4.54 -4.05 -4.52
N PRO A 83 3.34 -4.15 -3.91
CA PRO A 83 3.02 -3.35 -2.73
C PRO A 83 3.98 -3.64 -1.59
N ILE A 84 4.43 -2.61 -0.87
CA ILE A 84 5.37 -2.77 0.25
C ILE A 84 4.83 -3.69 1.36
N GLY A 85 3.50 -3.80 1.49
CA GLY A 85 2.85 -4.71 2.43
C GLY A 85 2.99 -6.19 2.07
N LEU A 86 3.42 -6.53 0.85
CA LEU A 86 3.70 -7.90 0.43
C LEU A 86 5.17 -8.30 0.59
N MET A 87 6.03 -7.38 1.02
CA MET A 87 7.48 -7.58 1.13
C MET A 87 7.87 -8.32 2.43
N GLU A 88 7.26 -9.45 2.72
CA GLU A 88 7.59 -10.31 3.87
C GLU A 88 7.99 -11.70 3.37
N GLN A 89 9.18 -12.16 3.77
CA GLN A 89 9.81 -13.40 3.25
C GLN A 89 9.92 -13.46 1.72
N VAL A 90 10.18 -12.31 1.08
CA VAL A 90 10.23 -12.21 -0.39
C VAL A 90 11.61 -12.57 -0.93
N HIS A 91 11.64 -13.41 -1.96
CA HIS A 91 12.88 -13.81 -2.63
C HIS A 91 13.15 -12.90 -3.83
N ILE A 92 14.36 -12.36 -3.93
CA ILE A 92 14.79 -11.50 -5.04
C ILE A 92 15.25 -12.36 -6.22
N LYS A 93 14.55 -12.30 -7.36
CA LYS A 93 14.88 -13.04 -8.59
C LYS A 93 15.90 -12.30 -9.45
N ARG A 94 15.80 -10.96 -9.51
CA ARG A 94 16.63 -10.10 -10.36
C ARG A 94 17.35 -9.05 -9.52
N LYS A 95 18.50 -8.59 -10.01
CA LYS A 95 19.26 -7.52 -9.35
C LYS A 95 18.38 -6.27 -9.30
N LEU A 96 18.32 -5.63 -8.13
CA LEU A 96 17.61 -4.36 -7.93
C LEU A 96 18.61 -3.25 -7.68
N GLU A 97 18.43 -2.11 -8.34
CA GLU A 97 19.24 -0.91 -8.16
C GLU A 97 18.65 0.05 -7.11
N PRO A 98 19.46 0.88 -6.44
CA PRO A 98 18.94 1.90 -5.53
C PRO A 98 17.93 2.83 -6.23
N GLY A 99 16.76 3.04 -5.63
CA GLY A 99 15.69 3.86 -6.19
C GLY A 99 14.78 3.14 -7.20
N GLN A 100 15.11 1.90 -7.58
CA GLN A 100 14.26 1.11 -8.48
C GLN A 100 12.95 0.71 -7.80
N MET A 101 11.84 0.85 -8.53
CA MET A 101 10.55 0.26 -8.16
C MET A 101 10.58 -1.25 -8.42
N VAL A 102 10.23 -2.03 -7.40
CA VAL A 102 10.19 -3.48 -7.47
C VAL A 102 8.89 -3.94 -8.12
N THR A 103 9.01 -4.81 -9.12
CA THR A 103 7.88 -5.42 -9.83
C THR A 103 7.76 -6.91 -9.53
N PHE A 104 6.60 -7.50 -9.81
CA PHE A 104 6.39 -8.96 -9.64
C PHE A 104 7.34 -9.81 -10.50
N ASP A 105 7.95 -9.24 -11.55
CA ASP A 105 8.97 -9.92 -12.35
C ASP A 105 10.33 -9.97 -11.65
N ASP A 106 10.58 -9.08 -10.69
CA ASP A 106 11.85 -8.99 -9.98
C ASP A 106 11.92 -9.92 -8.77
N VAL A 107 10.77 -10.38 -8.26
CA VAL A 107 10.68 -11.12 -7.00
C VAL A 107 9.74 -12.32 -7.03
N GLU A 108 9.91 -13.22 -6.08
CA GLU A 108 8.96 -14.27 -5.75
C GLU A 108 8.34 -13.93 -4.39
N VAL A 109 7.04 -13.61 -4.42
CA VAL A 109 6.27 -13.29 -3.22
C VAL A 109 5.60 -14.57 -2.72
N PRO A 110 5.78 -14.94 -1.45
CA PRO A 110 5.15 -16.14 -0.91
C PRO A 110 3.62 -16.01 -0.86
N GLU A 111 2.94 -17.15 -1.01
CA GLU A 111 1.49 -17.22 -0.85
C GLU A 111 1.07 -16.75 0.54
N SER A 112 0.10 -15.83 0.57
CA SER A 112 -0.40 -15.24 1.80
C SER A 112 -1.81 -14.70 1.61
N MET A 113 -2.53 -14.48 2.72
CA MET A 113 -3.82 -13.80 2.67
C MET A 113 -3.71 -12.39 2.07
N ALA A 114 -2.59 -11.70 2.30
CA ALA A 114 -2.34 -10.37 1.75
C ALA A 114 -2.17 -10.42 0.22
N LEU A 115 -1.40 -11.39 -0.30
CA LEU A 115 -1.24 -11.58 -1.74
C LEU A 115 -2.58 -11.94 -2.40
N LYS A 116 -3.37 -12.83 -1.77
CA LYS A 116 -4.72 -13.15 -2.25
C LYS A 116 -5.62 -11.92 -2.31
N ALA A 117 -5.68 -11.11 -1.26
CA ALA A 117 -6.48 -9.90 -1.21
C ALA A 117 -6.04 -8.85 -2.25
N TRP A 118 -4.73 -8.73 -2.47
CA TRP A 118 -4.17 -7.88 -3.53
C TRP A 118 -4.65 -8.33 -4.92
N ASN A 119 -4.53 -9.62 -5.22
CA ASN A 119 -4.95 -10.19 -6.50
C ASN A 119 -6.46 -10.02 -6.74
N GLU A 120 -7.28 -10.25 -5.72
CA GLU A 120 -8.74 -10.01 -5.78
C GLU A 120 -9.06 -8.53 -6.05
N THR A 121 -8.33 -7.62 -5.41
CA THR A 121 -8.48 -6.16 -5.61
C THR A 121 -8.12 -5.77 -7.05
N MET A 122 -6.99 -6.25 -7.56
CA MET A 122 -6.54 -5.94 -8.92
C MET A 122 -7.47 -6.54 -9.99
N ALA A 123 -7.97 -7.76 -9.77
CA ALA A 123 -8.97 -8.37 -10.66
C ALA A 123 -10.28 -7.57 -10.69
N ALA A 124 -10.78 -7.12 -9.53
CA ALA A 124 -11.98 -6.30 -9.45
C ALA A 124 -11.79 -4.93 -10.15
N ARG A 125 -10.60 -4.31 -10.00
CA ARG A 125 -10.25 -3.06 -10.70
C ARG A 125 -10.27 -3.23 -12.22
N ALA A 126 -9.65 -4.29 -12.74
CA ALA A 126 -9.60 -4.54 -14.19
C ALA A 126 -11.00 -4.63 -14.82
N ILE A 127 -11.97 -5.22 -14.13
CA ILE A 127 -13.37 -5.31 -14.59
C ILE A 127 -14.03 -3.92 -14.64
N ILE A 128 -13.72 -3.05 -13.69
CA ILE A 128 -14.32 -1.71 -13.60
C ILE A 128 -13.72 -0.78 -14.68
N THR A 129 -12.40 -0.83 -14.89
CA THR A 129 -11.73 0.00 -15.90
C THR A 129 -12.12 -0.39 -17.33
N ALA A 130 -12.33 -1.68 -17.61
CA ALA A 130 -12.72 -2.16 -18.94
C ALA A 130 -14.16 -1.79 -19.39
N ARG A 131 -14.95 -1.13 -18.54
CA ARG A 131 -16.34 -0.71 -18.83
C ARG A 131 -16.47 0.73 -19.32
N PHE A 132 -15.35 1.42 -19.50
CA PHE A 132 -15.23 2.78 -20.03
C PHE A 132 -14.24 2.79 -21.19
#